data_AF-A0A3D1QX55-F1
#
_entry.id   AF-A0A3D1QX55-F1
#
_cell.length_a   1.000
_cell.length_b   1.000
_cell.length_c   1.000
_cell.angle_alpha   90.00
_cell.angle_beta   90.00
_cell.angle_gamma   90.00
#
_symmetry.space_group_name_H-M   'P 1'
#
loop_
_entity.id
_entity.type
_entity.pdbx_description
1 polymer ?
#
loop_
_entity_poly.entity_id
_entity_poly.type
_entity_poly.pdbx_seq_one_letter_code
_entity_poly.pdbx_strand_id
1 'polypeptide(L)'
;GNLNVSFSYVEGEALMMALKDIAVSSGSACTSASLEPSYVLRAMGVSEDLAHTSIRFGLGRFNTEEEVDYVADLVVEKVKRLRELSPLYEMAKEGIDINSVQWAGGH
;
A
#
# COMPACT_ATOMS: atom_id res chain seq x y z
N GLY A 1 2.08 19.14 -5.72
CA GLY A 1 2.86 18.31 -4.79
C GLY A 1 2.63 16.84 -5.09
N ASN A 2 3.48 15.96 -4.57
CA ASN A 2 3.26 14.50 -4.59
C ASN A 2 3.27 13.99 -3.15
N LEU A 3 2.35 13.09 -2.83
CA LEU A 3 2.31 12.37 -1.56
C LEU A 3 2.45 10.87 -1.86
N ASN A 4 3.35 10.18 -1.18
CA ASN A 4 3.50 8.73 -1.27
C ASN A 4 3.22 8.13 0.11
N VAL A 5 2.28 7.20 0.19
CA VAL A 5 1.84 6.55 1.43
C VAL A 5 1.80 5.05 1.22
N SER A 6 2.42 4.30 2.13
CA SER A 6 2.30 2.84 2.22
C SER A 6 1.28 2.44 3.28
N PHE A 7 0.47 1.43 2.98
CA PHE A 7 -0.51 0.89 3.91
C PHE A 7 -0.13 -0.54 4.31
N SER A 8 0.37 -0.71 5.54
CA SER A 8 0.66 -2.05 6.06
C SER A 8 -0.58 -2.94 6.05
N TYR A 9 -0.35 -4.22 5.77
CA TYR A 9 -1.35 -5.29 5.75
C TYR A 9 -2.43 -5.16 4.67
N VAL A 10 -2.19 -4.32 3.64
CA VAL A 10 -3.08 -4.10 2.51
C VAL A 10 -2.31 -4.35 1.23
N GLU A 11 -2.85 -5.15 0.32
CA GLU A 11 -2.24 -5.36 -1.00
C GLU A 11 -2.43 -4.12 -1.90
N GLY A 12 -1.34 -3.62 -2.49
CA GLY A 12 -1.35 -2.37 -3.28
C GLY A 12 -2.22 -2.44 -4.53
N GLU A 13 -2.23 -3.58 -5.24
CA GLU A 13 -3.10 -3.78 -6.41
C GLU A 13 -4.59 -3.75 -6.03
N ALA A 14 -4.96 -4.43 -4.94
CA ALA A 14 -6.33 -4.43 -4.44
C ALA A 14 -6.78 -3.02 -4.03
N LEU A 15 -5.90 -2.24 -3.41
CA LEU A 15 -6.19 -0.84 -3.06
C LEU A 15 -6.32 0.06 -4.30
N MET A 16 -5.45 -0.10 -5.31
CA MET A 16 -5.60 0.62 -6.58
C MET A 16 -6.92 0.30 -7.28
N MET A 17 -7.32 -0.98 -7.32
CA MET A 17 -8.61 -1.39 -7.88
C MET A 17 -9.78 -0.78 -7.10
N ALA A 18 -9.66 -0.68 -5.77
CA ALA A 18 -10.66 -0.06 -4.91
C ALA A 18 -10.76 1.46 -5.08
N LEU A 19 -9.69 2.10 -5.57
CA LEU A 19 -9.58 3.55 -5.83
C LEU A 19 -9.64 3.89 -7.32
N LYS A 20 -10.14 3.00 -8.18
CA LYS A 20 -10.14 3.16 -9.66
C LYS A 20 -10.73 4.47 -10.20
N ASP A 21 -11.61 5.11 -9.43
CA ASP A 21 -12.27 6.36 -9.80
C ASP A 21 -11.44 7.61 -9.41
N ILE A 22 -10.29 7.41 -8.75
CA ILE A 22 -9.31 8.44 -8.39
C ILE A 22 -8.01 8.19 -9.17
N ALA A 23 -7.46 9.25 -9.75
CA ALA A 23 -6.18 9.18 -10.45
C ALA A 23 -5.01 9.03 -9.45
N VAL A 24 -4.68 7.78 -9.11
CA VAL A 24 -3.51 7.40 -8.31
C VAL A 24 -2.55 6.53 -9.12
N SER A 25 -1.29 6.41 -8.69
CA SER A 25 -0.37 5.43 -9.25
C SER A 25 0.24 4.57 -8.14
N SER A 26 0.65 3.34 -8.47
CA SER A 26 1.52 2.59 -7.56
C SER A 26 2.86 3.30 -7.38
N GLY A 27 3.40 3.29 -6.17
CA GLY A 27 4.78 3.65 -5.88
C GLY A 27 5.77 2.50 -6.12
N SER A 28 5.27 1.28 -6.35
CA SER A 28 6.08 0.17 -6.82
C SER A 28 6.48 0.40 -8.28
N ALA A 29 7.75 0.20 -8.60
CA ALA A 29 8.20 0.23 -10.00
C ALA A 29 7.41 -0.85 -10.77
N CYS A 30 6.61 -0.41 -11.76
CA CYS A 30 5.80 -1.29 -12.58
C CYS A 30 6.61 -2.45 -13.19
N THR A 31 6.03 -3.65 -13.17
CA THR A 31 6.14 -4.68 -14.22
C THR A 31 7.54 -4.94 -14.78
N SER A 32 8.29 -5.85 -14.15
CA SER A 32 9.27 -6.69 -14.82
C SER A 32 9.14 -8.09 -14.23
N ALA A 33 9.43 -9.13 -15.00
CA ALA A 33 9.32 -10.54 -14.61
C ALA A 33 10.38 -10.96 -13.56
N SER A 34 10.67 -10.09 -12.60
CA SER A 34 11.42 -10.36 -11.38
C SER A 34 10.78 -9.53 -10.28
N LEU A 35 10.33 -10.22 -9.25
CA LEU A 35 9.78 -9.72 -7.99
C LEU A 35 10.86 -8.99 -7.16
N GLU A 36 11.73 -8.21 -7.79
CA GLU A 36 12.84 -7.54 -7.11
C GLU A 36 12.44 -6.10 -6.75
N PRO A 37 12.44 -5.73 -5.46
CA PRO A 37 11.95 -4.45 -4.98
C PRO A 37 12.89 -3.30 -5.35
N SER A 38 12.37 -2.08 -5.25
CA SER A 38 13.14 -0.85 -5.47
C SER A 38 14.34 -0.76 -4.52
N TYR A 39 15.55 -0.66 -5.10
CA TYR A 39 16.82 -0.53 -4.36
C TYR A 39 16.84 0.68 -3.40
N VAL A 40 16.09 1.74 -3.70
CA VAL A 40 15.98 2.93 -2.85
C VAL A 40 15.15 2.64 -1.59
N LEU A 41 14.08 1.86 -1.71
CA LEU A 41 13.22 1.50 -0.58
C LEU A 41 13.93 0.50 0.35
N ARG A 42 14.70 -0.43 -0.21
CA ARG A 42 15.56 -1.35 0.54
C ARG A 42 16.64 -0.62 1.34
N ALA A 43 17.25 0.41 0.75
CA ALA A 43 18.24 1.25 1.44
C ALA A 43 17.66 2.11 2.58
N MET A 44 16.34 2.39 2.55
CA MET A 44 15.64 3.09 3.62
C MET A 44 15.11 2.17 4.74
N GLY A 45 15.39 0.86 4.68
CA GLY A 45 14.94 -0.12 5.69
C GLY A 45 13.43 -0.38 5.64
N VAL A 46 12.76 0.01 4.55
CA VAL A 46 11.36 -0.32 4.31
C VAL A 46 11.30 -1.78 3.91
N SER A 47 10.53 -2.60 4.64
CA SER A 47 10.36 -4.01 4.30
C SER A 47 9.83 -4.14 2.88
N GLU A 48 10.27 -5.19 2.17
CA GLU A 48 9.87 -5.51 0.80
C GLU A 48 8.34 -5.49 0.64
N ASP A 49 7.63 -6.01 1.65
CA ASP A 49 6.18 -5.96 1.76
C ASP A 49 5.60 -4.55 1.68
N LEU A 50 6.20 -3.55 2.34
CA LEU A 50 5.72 -2.15 2.37
C LEU A 50 5.95 -1.41 1.05
N ALA A 51 6.90 -1.85 0.23
CA ALA A 51 7.14 -1.26 -1.09
C ALA A 51 5.98 -1.58 -2.06
N HIS A 52 5.44 -2.80 -1.97
CA HIS A 52 4.31 -3.26 -2.78
C HIS A 52 2.95 -2.66 -2.37
N THR A 53 2.88 -1.96 -1.24
CA THR A 53 1.64 -1.32 -0.74
C THR A 53 1.62 0.19 -0.92
N SER A 54 2.64 0.75 -1.59
CA SER A 54 2.79 2.19 -1.75
C SER A 54 1.85 2.75 -2.83
N ILE A 55 1.08 3.79 -2.47
CA ILE A 55 0.22 4.55 -3.37
C ILE A 55 0.73 5.98 -3.45
N ARG A 56 0.86 6.49 -4.68
CA ARG A 56 1.24 7.87 -4.96
C ARG A 56 0.01 8.68 -5.38
N PHE A 57 -0.21 9.76 -4.64
CA PHE A 57 -1.23 10.76 -4.88
C PHE A 57 -0.58 12.01 -5.50
N GLY A 58 -1.09 12.42 -6.67
CA GLY A 58 -0.73 13.68 -7.31
C GLY A 58 -1.69 14.78 -6.85
N LEU A 59 -1.15 15.87 -6.31
CA LEU A 59 -1.93 17.04 -5.90
C LEU A 59 -1.51 18.23 -6.76
N GLY A 60 -2.43 18.76 -7.57
CA GLY A 60 -2.20 19.86 -8.49
C GLY A 60 -2.96 21.13 -8.10
N ARG A 61 -2.69 22.21 -8.84
CA ARG A 61 -3.37 23.52 -8.68
C ARG A 61 -4.89 23.48 -8.90
N PHE A 62 -5.40 22.37 -9.42
CA PHE A 62 -6.80 22.18 -9.78
C PHE A 62 -7.56 21.32 -8.77
N ASN A 63 -6.88 20.79 -7.76
CA ASN A 63 -7.55 20.05 -6.70
C ASN A 63 -8.18 21.02 -5.70
N THR A 64 -9.36 20.65 -5.19
CA THR A 64 -10.03 21.38 -4.11
C THR A 64 -9.87 20.65 -2.77
N GLU A 65 -10.13 21.36 -1.67
CA GLU A 65 -10.06 20.77 -0.33
C GLU A 65 -11.10 19.65 -0.17
N GLU A 66 -12.29 19.83 -0.74
CA GLU A 66 -13.37 18.84 -0.71
C GLU A 66 -13.02 17.56 -1.47
N GLU A 67 -12.30 17.67 -2.60
CA GLU A 67 -11.78 16.50 -3.32
C GLU A 67 -10.75 15.75 -2.46
N VAL A 68 -9.91 16.46 -1.73
CA VAL A 68 -8.90 15.85 -0.84
C VAL A 68 -9.58 15.13 0.31
N ASP A 69 -10.57 15.76 0.96
CA ASP A 69 -11.33 15.16 2.06
C ASP A 69 -12.08 13.90 1.60
N TYR A 70 -12.75 13.97 0.44
CA TYR A 70 -13.42 12.82 -0.16
C TYR A 70 -12.46 11.66 -0.43
N VAL A 71 -11.29 11.95 -1.02
CA VAL A 71 -10.27 10.93 -1.31
C VAL A 71 -9.74 10.33 0.00
N ALA A 72 -9.49 11.15 1.02
CA ALA A 72 -9.00 10.69 2.31
C ALA A 72 -9.98 9.72 2.99
N ASP A 73 -11.27 10.08 3.05
CA ASP A 73 -12.31 9.23 3.62
C ASP A 73 -12.45 7.91 2.86
N LEU A 74 -12.45 7.98 1.53
CA LEU A 74 -12.52 6.79 0.69
C LEU A 74 -11.33 5.87 0.90
N VAL A 75 -10.10 6.41 0.97
CA VAL A 75 -8.89 5.63 1.26
C VAL A 75 -9.00 4.94 2.62
N VAL A 76 -9.44 5.66 3.66
CA VAL A 76 -9.63 5.10 5.01
C VAL A 76 -10.64 3.94 4.97
N GLU A 77 -11.76 4.11 4.29
CA GLU A 77 -12.79 3.06 4.15
C GLU A 77 -12.20 1.81 3.45
N LYS A 78 -11.53 1.99 2.31
CA LYS A 78 -10.99 0.85 1.54
C LYS A 78 -9.86 0.14 2.27
N VAL A 79 -8.97 0.88 2.93
CA VAL A 79 -7.88 0.29 3.74
C VAL A 79 -8.44 -0.56 4.89
N LYS A 80 -9.47 -0.07 5.60
CA LYS A 80 -10.12 -0.85 6.67
C LYS A 80 -10.72 -2.14 6.15
N ARG A 81 -11.47 -2.06 5.04
CA ARG A 81 -12.10 -3.24 4.42
C ARG A 81 -11.06 -4.26 3.94
N LEU A 82 -9.97 -3.82 3.31
CA LEU A 82 -8.92 -4.74 2.84
C LEU A 82 -8.18 -5.39 4.00
N ARG A 83 -8.01 -4.67 5.11
CA ARG A 83 -7.43 -5.22 6.35
C ARG A 83 -8.28 -6.31 6.98
N GLU A 84 -9.61 -6.21 6.94
CA GLU A 84 -10.53 -7.26 7.42
C GLU A 84 -10.38 -8.58 6.63
N LEU A 85 -9.87 -8.50 5.40
CA LEU A 85 -9.62 -9.67 4.54
C LEU A 85 -8.18 -10.17 4.61
N SER A 86 -7.31 -9.50 5.36
CA SER A 86 -5.87 -9.75 5.39
C SER A 86 -5.49 -10.69 6.54
N PRO A 87 -5.01 -11.91 6.27
CA PRO A 87 -4.54 -12.82 7.31
C PRO A 87 -3.40 -12.21 8.14
N LEU A 88 -2.54 -11.40 7.50
CA LEU A 88 -1.44 -10.69 8.16
C LEU A 88 -1.96 -9.67 9.18
N TYR A 89 -3.08 -9.01 8.89
CA TYR A 89 -3.69 -8.06 9.82
C TYR A 89 -4.31 -8.75 11.03
N GLU A 90 -4.95 -9.91 10.83
CA GLU A 90 -5.49 -10.71 11.93
C GLU A 90 -4.36 -11.24 12.83
N MET A 91 -3.27 -11.76 12.26
CA MET A 91 -2.09 -12.17 13.04
C MET A 91 -1.49 -11.01 13.84
N ALA A 92 -1.41 -9.81 13.24
CA ALA A 92 -0.93 -8.61 13.92
C ALA A 92 -1.85 -8.19 15.09
N LYS A 93 -3.18 -8.30 14.94
CA LYS A 93 -4.14 -8.06 16.03
C LYS A 93 -4.00 -9.05 17.18
N GLU A 94 -3.65 -10.29 16.89
CA GLU A 94 -3.39 -11.33 17.88
C GLU A 94 -2.02 -11.15 18.59
N GLY A 95 -1.24 -10.15 18.19
CA GLY A 95 0.08 -9.86 18.76
C GLY A 95 1.19 -10.76 18.24
N ILE A 96 0.97 -11.46 17.12
CA ILE A 96 1.98 -12.31 16.48
C ILE A 96 2.96 -11.42 15.73
N ASP A 97 4.26 -11.56 16.04
CA ASP A 97 5.31 -10.91 15.26
C ASP A 97 5.45 -11.60 13.91
N ILE A 98 4.93 -10.96 12.85
CA ILE A 98 4.99 -11.46 11.48
C ILE A 98 6.42 -11.68 10.96
N ASN A 99 7.43 -11.02 11.55
CA ASN A 99 8.83 -11.23 11.19
C ASN A 99 9.41 -12.54 11.76
N SER A 100 8.72 -13.13 12.74
CA SER A 100 9.10 -14.40 13.37
C SER A 100 8.42 -15.62 12.73
N VAL A 101 7.46 -15.40 11.83
CA VAL A 101 6.70 -16.45 11.16
C VAL A 101 7.53 -17.01 10.00
N GLN A 102 7.80 -18.32 10.02
CA GLN A 102 8.40 -19.01 8.88
C GLN A 102 7.36 -19.21 7.78
N TRP A 103 7.44 -18.41 6.73
CA TRP A 103 6.59 -18.53 5.55
C TRP A 103 7.05 -19.69 4.66
N ALA A 104 6.14 -20.53 4.19
CA ALA A 104 6.43 -21.71 3.37
C ALA A 104 6.82 -21.38 1.90
N GLY A 105 7.19 -20.14 1.60
CA GLY A 105 7.40 -19.63 0.25
C GLY A 105 8.82 -19.17 -0.07
N GLY A 106 9.82 -19.57 0.71
CA GLY A 106 11.22 -19.24 0.45
C GLY A 106 11.81 -20.05 -0.71
N HIS A 107 11.61 -19.57 -1.94
CA HIS A 107 12.47 -19.84 -3.09
C HIS A 107 12.78 -18.52 -3.80
#